data_AF-A0A9W7ERJ8-F1
#
_entry.id   AF-A0A9W7ERJ8-F1
#
_cell.length_a   1.000
_cell.length_b   1.000
_cell.length_c   1.000
_cell.angle_alpha   90.00
_cell.angle_beta   90.00
_cell.angle_gamma   90.00
#
_symmetry.space_group_name_H-M   'P 1'
#
loop_
_entity.id
_entity.type
_entity.pdbx_description
1 polymer ?
#
loop_
_entity_poly.entity_id
_entity_poly.type
_entity_poly.pdbx_seq_one_letter_code
_entity_poly.pdbx_strand_id
1 'polypeptide(L)'
;MRGRRAAQSTIGDNALDDVLDVEDFTTNLIELQKLAKMFTLVSSEIGVDTLKSLATAHPHSYSNLRMLRFLRKSKSRNINSAATRFVNCVKWRDEWSVDGLLSPDDMRLPSKTFQEIQGMFNVVVENTEGETTTIVLSADQWDTQGLMRALNDEETLSLDDFLLYWVSKYETIHKMLYARSLESGKLEYANLRCTLKDLRLSQFSRSFVNEVRHEERSDDVTT
;
A
#
# COMPACT_ATOMS: atom_id res chain seq x y z
N MET A 1 40.70 -49.38 -43.18
CA MET A 1 40.97 -48.13 -43.92
C MET A 1 40.69 -46.95 -42.98
N ARG A 2 41.68 -46.06 -42.80
CA ARG A 2 41.65 -44.66 -42.31
C ARG A 2 40.80 -44.35 -41.05
N GLY A 3 41.31 -43.82 -39.95
CA GLY A 3 42.62 -43.26 -39.60
C GLY A 3 42.57 -42.72 -38.15
N ARG A 4 43.70 -42.80 -37.46
CA ARG A 4 43.95 -42.34 -36.09
C ARG A 4 43.77 -40.82 -35.93
N ARG A 5 43.41 -40.36 -34.72
CA ARG A 5 44.26 -39.50 -33.87
C ARG A 5 43.67 -39.33 -32.45
N ALA A 6 44.46 -39.75 -31.47
CA ALA A 6 44.47 -39.15 -30.14
C ALA A 6 45.39 -37.91 -30.18
N ALA A 7 45.06 -36.85 -29.45
CA ALA A 7 46.00 -36.02 -28.68
C ALA A 7 45.33 -34.75 -28.11
N GLN A 8 45.58 -34.56 -26.81
CA GLN A 8 45.97 -33.29 -26.16
C GLN A 8 44.93 -32.18 -25.92
N SER A 9 44.64 -32.02 -24.63
CA SER A 9 44.92 -30.81 -23.82
C SER A 9 44.85 -29.47 -24.55
N THR A 10 43.81 -28.71 -24.23
CA THR A 10 43.92 -27.26 -24.01
C THR A 10 43.15 -26.92 -22.74
N ILE A 11 43.89 -26.55 -21.70
CA ILE A 11 43.43 -25.61 -20.68
C ILE A 11 42.92 -24.39 -21.46
N GLY A 12 41.61 -24.18 -21.46
CA GLY A 12 40.96 -23.05 -22.08
C GLY A 12 40.26 -22.27 -20.99
N ASP A 13 40.82 -21.10 -20.69
CA ASP A 13 40.26 -20.06 -19.86
C ASP A 13 38.76 -19.87 -20.14
N ASN A 14 37.90 -20.29 -19.22
CA ASN A 14 36.55 -19.75 -19.08
C ASN A 14 36.34 -19.34 -17.62
N ALA A 15 37.29 -18.55 -17.12
CA ALA A 15 37.06 -17.65 -16.01
C ALA A 15 36.52 -16.34 -16.62
N LEU A 16 35.22 -16.27 -16.93
CA LEU A 16 34.49 -15.00 -17.18
C LEU A 16 32.99 -15.14 -17.52
N ASP A 17 32.35 -16.29 -17.29
CA ASP A 17 30.87 -16.41 -17.45
C ASP A 17 30.09 -16.19 -16.13
N ASP A 18 30.75 -15.74 -15.06
CA ASP A 18 30.07 -15.08 -13.94
C ASP A 18 29.78 -13.61 -14.29
N VAL A 19 29.02 -13.42 -15.37
CA VAL A 19 28.23 -12.20 -15.55
C VAL A 19 27.00 -12.38 -14.65
N LEU A 20 27.21 -12.23 -13.34
CA LEU A 20 26.15 -11.67 -12.49
C LEU A 20 25.72 -10.39 -13.20
N ASP A 21 24.50 -10.37 -13.73
CA ASP A 21 23.93 -9.27 -14.52
C ASP A 21 24.39 -7.93 -13.95
N VAL A 22 25.37 -7.31 -14.61
CA VAL A 22 25.99 -6.06 -14.17
C VAL A 22 24.91 -4.97 -14.10
N GLU A 23 23.86 -5.09 -14.90
CA GLU A 23 22.65 -4.26 -14.87
C GLU A 23 21.84 -4.43 -13.58
N ASP A 24 21.71 -5.64 -13.04
CA ASP A 24 20.96 -5.91 -11.81
C ASP A 24 21.76 -5.44 -10.58
N PHE A 25 23.08 -5.61 -10.60
CA PHE A 25 23.96 -5.09 -9.55
C PHE A 25 24.01 -3.55 -9.52
N THR A 26 24.16 -2.90 -10.68
CA THR A 26 24.20 -1.43 -10.78
C THR A 26 22.85 -0.80 -10.45
N THR A 27 21.74 -1.42 -10.87
CA THR A 27 20.39 -0.97 -10.49
C THR A 27 20.18 -1.06 -8.98
N ASN A 28 20.60 -2.16 -8.36
CA ASN A 28 20.53 -2.32 -6.91
C ASN A 28 21.39 -1.30 -6.17
N LEU A 29 22.61 -1.02 -6.66
CA LEU A 29 23.49 -0.02 -6.06
C LEU A 29 22.90 1.40 -6.14
N ILE A 30 22.32 1.77 -7.28
CA ILE A 30 21.69 3.09 -7.46
C ILE A 30 20.49 3.25 -6.51
N GLU A 31 19.65 2.21 -6.36
CA GLU A 31 18.51 2.27 -5.45
C GLU A 31 18.94 2.31 -3.98
N LEU A 32 20.01 1.60 -3.60
CA LEU A 32 20.61 1.71 -2.27
C LEU A 32 21.16 3.12 -2.00
N GLN A 33 21.83 3.74 -2.97
CA GLN A 33 22.31 5.13 -2.83
C GLN A 33 21.15 6.12 -2.70
N LYS A 34 20.06 5.94 -3.46
CA LYS A 34 18.86 6.78 -3.34
C LYS A 34 18.18 6.60 -1.99
N LEU A 35 18.09 5.37 -1.51
CA LEU A 35 17.55 5.05 -0.20
C LEU A 35 18.39 5.68 0.91
N ALA A 36 19.71 5.57 0.85
CA ALA A 36 20.62 6.20 1.82
C ALA A 36 20.44 7.73 1.84
N LYS A 37 20.36 8.36 0.67
CA LYS A 37 20.07 9.81 0.56
C LYS A 37 18.71 10.18 1.13
N MET A 38 17.68 9.39 0.84
CA MET A 38 16.35 9.59 1.41
C MET A 38 16.39 9.45 2.94
N PHE A 39 17.11 8.46 3.46
CA PHE A 39 17.28 8.27 4.90
C PHE A 39 17.91 9.50 5.55
N THR A 40 18.95 10.08 4.95
CA THR A 40 19.56 11.33 5.45
C THR A 40 18.55 12.48 5.50
N LEU A 41 17.78 12.69 4.43
CA LEU A 41 16.78 13.77 4.35
C LEU A 41 15.62 13.60 5.33
N VAL A 42 15.14 12.36 5.51
CA VAL A 42 14.08 12.07 6.49
C VAL A 42 14.64 12.24 7.91
N SER A 43 15.86 11.75 8.16
CA SER A 43 16.49 11.83 9.47
C SER A 43 16.82 13.26 9.90
N SER A 44 17.09 14.18 8.97
CA SER A 44 17.31 15.58 9.31
C SER A 44 16.04 16.27 9.82
N GLU A 45 14.87 15.79 9.42
CA GLU A 45 13.57 16.35 9.83
C GLU A 45 12.99 15.68 11.08
N ILE A 46 13.16 14.35 11.21
CA ILE A 46 12.53 13.55 12.29
C ILE A 46 13.51 13.27 13.44
N GLY A 47 14.81 13.31 13.17
CA GLY A 47 15.86 12.83 14.08
C GLY A 47 16.19 11.36 13.83
N VAL A 48 17.49 11.05 13.77
CA VAL A 48 18.00 9.69 13.51
C VAL A 48 17.53 8.70 14.58
N ASP A 49 17.62 9.08 15.85
CA ASP A 49 17.30 8.18 16.97
C ASP A 49 15.79 7.92 17.06
N THR A 50 14.97 8.94 16.82
CA THR A 50 13.52 8.80 16.69
C THR A 50 13.16 7.83 15.58
N LEU A 51 13.74 8.00 14.39
CA LEU A 51 13.44 7.13 13.24
C LEU A 51 13.88 5.68 13.48
N LYS A 52 15.04 5.46 14.13
CA LYS A 52 15.51 4.12 14.51
C LYS A 52 14.59 3.47 15.55
N SER A 53 14.15 4.24 16.55
CA SER A 53 13.21 3.77 17.57
C SER A 53 11.89 3.34 16.92
N LEU A 54 11.31 4.19 16.06
CA LEU A 54 10.11 3.89 15.28
C LEU A 54 10.27 2.65 14.40
N ALA A 55 11.40 2.53 13.69
CA ALA A 55 11.69 1.36 12.85
C ALA A 55 11.86 0.07 13.65
N THR A 56 12.26 0.16 14.91
CA THR A 56 12.37 -0.98 15.82
C THR A 56 10.99 -1.39 16.34
N ALA A 57 10.18 -0.42 16.78
CA ALA A 57 8.85 -0.68 17.33
C ALA A 57 7.82 -1.09 16.25
N HIS A 58 7.87 -0.44 15.08
CA HIS A 58 6.92 -0.65 13.98
C HIS A 58 7.67 -0.85 12.64
N PRO A 59 8.40 -1.96 12.47
CA PRO A 59 9.25 -2.20 11.28
C PRO A 59 8.45 -2.25 9.98
N HIS A 60 7.19 -2.69 10.02
CA HIS A 60 6.30 -2.66 8.88
C HIS A 60 6.01 -1.24 8.38
N SER A 61 6.11 -0.21 9.23
CA SER A 61 5.74 1.16 8.90
C SER A 61 6.91 2.09 8.66
N TYR A 62 8.08 1.80 9.24
CA TYR A 62 9.24 2.70 9.16
C TYR A 62 10.53 2.04 8.65
N SER A 63 10.48 0.79 8.19
CA SER A 63 11.65 0.13 7.59
C SER A 63 12.10 0.75 6.27
N ASN A 64 13.33 0.41 5.88
CA ASN A 64 13.87 0.66 4.55
C ASN A 64 12.95 0.15 3.42
N LEU A 65 12.27 -0.98 3.62
CA LEU A 65 11.30 -1.49 2.66
C LEU A 65 10.12 -0.52 2.47
N ARG A 66 9.65 0.12 3.54
CA ARG A 66 8.64 1.18 3.44
C ARG A 66 9.18 2.39 2.69
N MET A 67 10.37 2.87 3.02
CA MET A 67 10.97 4.03 2.35
C MET A 67 11.14 3.79 0.84
N LEU A 68 11.54 2.57 0.45
CA LEU A 68 11.62 2.15 -0.95
C LEU A 68 10.25 2.25 -1.67
N ARG A 69 9.13 1.95 -1.00
CA ARG A 69 7.78 2.15 -1.59
C ARG A 69 7.53 3.63 -1.93
N PHE A 70 7.97 4.56 -1.08
CA PHE A 70 7.83 6.01 -1.32
C PHE A 70 8.72 6.50 -2.47
N LEU A 71 9.93 5.95 -2.61
CA LEU A 71 10.84 6.23 -3.73
C LEU A 71 10.26 5.74 -5.06
N ARG A 72 9.75 4.50 -5.08
CA ARG A 72 9.20 3.87 -6.28
C ARG A 72 7.89 4.50 -6.77
N LYS A 73 7.12 5.14 -5.88
CA LYS A 73 5.83 5.77 -6.23
C LYS A 73 5.96 6.95 -7.21
N SER A 74 7.06 7.70 -7.20
CA SER A 74 7.25 8.80 -8.15
C SER A 74 7.82 8.30 -9.48
N LYS A 75 7.18 8.67 -10.61
CA LYS A 75 7.69 8.36 -11.97
C LYS A 75 9.14 8.82 -12.19
N SER A 76 9.53 9.94 -11.59
CA SER A 76 10.90 10.47 -11.63
C SER A 76 11.84 9.96 -10.53
N ARG A 77 11.36 9.06 -9.63
CA ARG A 77 12.07 8.63 -8.41
C ARG A 77 12.72 9.79 -7.66
N ASN A 78 12.02 10.92 -7.59
CA ASN A 78 12.52 12.15 -6.99
C ASN A 78 12.66 11.94 -5.48
N ILE A 79 13.91 11.91 -5.01
CA ILE A 79 14.28 11.61 -3.63
C ILE A 79 13.68 12.64 -2.67
N ASN A 80 13.74 13.94 -2.99
CA ASN A 80 13.21 15.01 -2.14
C ASN A 80 11.70 14.86 -1.97
N SER A 81 10.98 14.65 -3.07
CA SER A 81 9.52 14.44 -3.04
C SER A 81 9.14 13.18 -2.27
N ALA A 82 9.91 12.09 -2.41
CA ALA A 82 9.72 10.86 -1.64
C ALA A 82 9.98 11.08 -0.14
N ALA A 83 11.06 11.77 0.21
CA ALA A 83 11.41 12.13 1.58
C ALA A 83 10.32 12.99 2.24
N THR A 84 9.87 14.08 1.58
CA THR A 84 8.79 14.92 2.08
C THR A 84 7.50 14.13 2.31
N ARG A 85 7.10 13.26 1.37
CA ARG A 85 5.91 12.41 1.55
C ARG A 85 6.08 11.43 2.72
N PHE A 86 7.27 10.87 2.91
CA PHE A 86 7.53 9.97 4.03
C PHE A 86 7.50 10.73 5.36
N VAL A 87 8.12 11.90 5.45
CA VAL A 87 8.05 12.77 6.64
C VAL A 87 6.60 13.13 6.97
N ASN A 88 5.81 13.56 5.98
CA ASN A 88 4.38 13.85 6.19
C ASN A 88 3.61 12.61 6.64
N CYS A 89 3.96 11.43 6.12
CA CYS A 89 3.39 10.17 6.59
C CYS A 89 3.73 9.90 8.05
N VAL A 90 4.98 10.12 8.49
CA VAL A 90 5.35 9.93 9.91
C VAL A 90 4.60 10.91 10.81
N LYS A 91 4.56 12.20 10.45
CA LYS A 91 3.83 13.22 11.22
C LYS A 91 2.33 12.91 11.32
N TRP A 92 1.70 12.56 10.20
CA TRP A 92 0.29 12.16 10.19
C TRP A 92 0.02 10.93 11.07
N ARG A 93 0.92 9.93 11.05
CA ARG A 93 0.77 8.74 11.91
C ARG A 93 0.85 9.07 13.39
N ASP A 94 1.74 9.98 13.76
CA ASP A 94 1.89 10.47 15.13
C ASP A 94 0.64 11.25 15.57
N GLU A 95 0.21 12.23 14.77
CA GLU A 95 -0.99 13.04 14.99
C GLU A 95 -2.26 12.19 15.19
N TRP A 96 -2.40 11.12 14.40
CA TRP A 96 -3.56 10.22 14.46
C TRP A 96 -3.35 9.01 15.39
N SER A 97 -2.19 8.91 16.04
CA SER A 97 -1.79 7.78 16.89
C SER A 97 -1.99 6.41 16.21
N VAL A 98 -1.67 6.34 14.91
CA VAL A 98 -1.92 5.18 14.05
C VAL A 98 -1.19 3.93 14.56
N ASP A 99 0.00 4.12 15.09
CA ASP A 99 0.84 3.03 15.61
C ASP A 99 0.20 2.30 16.80
N GLY A 100 -0.67 2.98 17.57
CA GLY A 100 -1.44 2.39 18.66
C GLY A 100 -2.64 1.57 18.19
N LEU A 101 -3.14 1.76 16.96
CA LEU A 101 -4.35 1.08 16.47
C LEU A 101 -4.21 -0.44 16.32
N LEU A 102 -2.97 -0.94 16.26
CA LEU A 102 -2.67 -2.37 16.19
C LEU A 102 -2.40 -3.00 17.56
N SER A 103 -2.36 -2.20 18.62
CA SER A 103 -2.22 -2.65 20.00
C SER A 103 -3.59 -3.04 20.53
N PRO A 104 -3.77 -4.25 21.10
CA PRO A 104 -5.03 -4.63 21.76
C PRO A 104 -5.42 -3.68 22.88
N ASP A 105 -4.42 -3.08 23.54
CA ASP A 105 -4.60 -2.24 24.73
C ASP A 105 -4.84 -0.76 24.37
N ASP A 106 -4.46 -0.32 23.16
CA ASP A 106 -4.60 1.08 22.70
C ASP A 106 -5.62 1.23 21.56
N MET A 107 -6.54 0.28 21.43
CA MET A 107 -7.55 0.32 20.38
C MET A 107 -8.52 1.49 20.63
N ARG A 108 -8.22 2.64 19.99
CA ARG A 108 -9.03 3.88 20.08
C ARG A 108 -10.48 3.66 19.68
N LEU A 109 -10.72 2.67 18.81
CA LEU A 109 -12.04 2.31 18.35
C LEU A 109 -12.65 1.26 19.28
N PRO A 110 -13.79 1.52 19.93
CA PRO A 110 -14.49 0.50 20.72
C PRO A 110 -14.81 -0.74 19.88
N SER A 111 -14.67 -1.93 20.46
CA SER A 111 -14.93 -3.19 19.73
C SER A 111 -16.34 -3.26 19.13
N LYS A 112 -17.33 -2.61 19.75
CA LYS A 112 -18.70 -2.55 19.25
C LYS A 112 -18.78 -1.73 17.96
N THR A 113 -18.23 -0.52 17.98
CA THR A 113 -18.15 0.38 16.81
C THR A 113 -17.40 -0.29 15.65
N PHE A 114 -16.31 -1.02 15.95
CA PHE A 114 -15.58 -1.79 14.95
C PHE A 114 -16.46 -2.84 14.26
N GLN A 115 -17.22 -3.62 15.05
CA GLN A 115 -18.11 -4.66 14.54
C GLN A 115 -19.28 -4.07 13.73
N GLU A 116 -19.84 -2.94 14.18
CA GLU A 116 -20.89 -2.21 13.48
C GLU A 116 -20.41 -1.74 12.10
N ILE A 117 -19.24 -1.07 12.01
CA ILE A 117 -18.67 -0.66 10.72
C ILE A 117 -18.34 -1.87 9.85
N GLN A 118 -17.76 -2.93 10.42
CA GLN A 118 -17.43 -4.15 9.67
C GLN A 118 -18.68 -4.83 9.09
N GLY A 119 -19.80 -4.81 9.81
CA GLY A 119 -21.08 -5.31 9.32
C GLY A 119 -21.61 -4.52 8.12
N MET A 120 -21.36 -3.21 8.08
CA MET A 120 -21.76 -2.33 6.98
C MET A 120 -20.78 -2.36 5.79
N PHE A 121 -19.48 -2.47 6.08
CA PHE A 121 -18.37 -2.41 5.12
C PHE A 121 -17.36 -3.52 5.39
N ASN A 122 -17.72 -4.73 4.95
CA ASN A 122 -16.84 -5.87 5.10
C ASN A 122 -15.71 -5.82 4.05
N VAL A 123 -14.49 -6.08 4.52
CA VAL A 123 -13.28 -6.25 3.72
C VAL A 123 -12.67 -7.58 4.11
N VAL A 124 -12.56 -8.47 3.14
CA VAL A 124 -12.01 -9.82 3.35
C VAL A 124 -10.62 -9.88 2.76
N VAL A 125 -9.70 -10.48 3.50
CA VAL A 125 -8.34 -10.77 3.01
C VAL A 125 -8.27 -12.27 2.74
N GLU A 126 -8.24 -12.63 1.46
CA GLU A 126 -8.05 -14.00 1.01
C GLU A 126 -6.55 -14.26 0.84
N ASN A 127 -6.06 -15.28 1.54
CA ASN A 127 -4.69 -15.78 1.40
C ASN A 127 -4.76 -17.26 1.00
N THR A 128 -4.49 -17.54 -0.27
CA THR A 128 -4.23 -18.91 -0.74
C THR A 128 -2.72 -19.16 -0.70
N GLU A 129 -2.31 -20.36 -0.27
CA GLU A 129 -0.90 -20.75 -0.31
C GLU A 129 -0.33 -20.64 -1.73
N GLY A 130 0.83 -20.01 -1.88
CA GLY A 130 1.47 -19.79 -3.17
C GLY A 130 0.84 -18.69 -4.05
N GLU A 131 -0.29 -18.11 -3.64
CA GLU A 131 -0.92 -17.02 -4.38
C GLU A 131 -0.65 -15.65 -3.72
N THR A 132 -0.66 -14.63 -4.56
CA THR A 132 -0.66 -13.23 -4.16
C THR A 132 -1.86 -12.96 -3.25
N THR A 133 -1.64 -12.33 -2.09
CA THR A 133 -2.72 -11.88 -1.20
C THR A 133 -3.78 -11.14 -2.02
N THR A 134 -5.04 -11.50 -1.85
CA THR A 134 -6.15 -10.80 -2.50
C THR A 134 -7.02 -10.11 -1.45
N ILE A 135 -7.18 -8.81 -1.58
CA ILE A 135 -8.14 -8.02 -0.80
C ILE A 135 -9.44 -8.02 -1.59
N VAL A 136 -10.50 -8.54 -0.99
CA VAL A 136 -11.84 -8.62 -1.59
C VAL A 136 -12.73 -7.54 -1.00
N LEU A 137 -13.24 -6.69 -1.88
CA LEU A 137 -14.24 -5.68 -1.59
C LEU A 137 -15.56 -6.09 -2.26
N SER A 138 -16.55 -6.47 -1.46
CA SER A 138 -17.91 -6.76 -1.95
C SER A 138 -18.76 -5.50 -1.89
N ALA A 139 -18.48 -4.54 -2.79
CA ALA A 139 -19.14 -3.23 -2.76
C ALA A 139 -20.65 -3.33 -2.99
N ASP A 140 -21.08 -4.38 -3.69
CA ASP A 140 -22.48 -4.76 -3.85
C ASP A 140 -23.21 -5.06 -2.53
N GLN A 141 -22.48 -5.46 -1.50
CA GLN A 141 -23.03 -5.84 -0.20
C GLN A 141 -22.94 -4.72 0.83
N TRP A 142 -22.33 -3.58 0.49
CA TRP A 142 -22.15 -2.51 1.45
C TRP A 142 -23.47 -1.80 1.77
N ASP A 143 -23.76 -1.66 3.06
CA ASP A 143 -24.89 -0.86 3.55
C ASP A 143 -24.49 0.61 3.69
N THR A 144 -24.30 1.26 2.55
CA THR A 144 -23.91 2.67 2.52
C THR A 144 -24.99 3.59 3.11
N GLN A 145 -26.27 3.19 3.04
CA GLN A 145 -27.37 3.97 3.62
C GLN A 145 -27.43 3.84 5.14
N GLY A 146 -27.16 2.66 5.68
CA GLY A 146 -26.99 2.42 7.11
C GLY A 146 -25.81 3.23 7.64
N LEU A 147 -24.67 3.20 6.93
CA LEU A 147 -23.50 4.01 7.29
C LEU A 147 -23.82 5.50 7.28
N MET A 148 -24.44 6.02 6.21
CA MET A 148 -24.78 7.44 6.15
C MET A 148 -25.75 7.86 7.25
N ARG A 149 -26.68 6.98 7.65
CA ARG A 149 -27.57 7.22 8.79
C ARG A 149 -26.80 7.24 10.10
N ALA A 150 -25.88 6.29 10.32
CA ALA A 150 -25.03 6.26 11.50
C ALA A 150 -24.09 7.48 11.57
N LEU A 151 -23.50 7.89 10.46
CA LEU A 151 -22.63 9.08 10.40
C LEU A 151 -23.36 10.40 10.61
N ASN A 152 -24.64 10.48 10.23
CA ASN A 152 -25.47 11.66 10.49
C ASN A 152 -25.98 11.70 11.95
N ASP A 153 -25.90 10.58 12.65
CA ASP A 153 -26.23 10.45 14.06
C ASP A 153 -24.93 10.33 14.85
N GLU A 154 -24.29 11.47 15.11
CA GLU A 154 -22.95 11.57 15.73
C GLU A 154 -22.83 10.86 17.10
N GLU A 155 -23.97 10.54 17.75
CA GLU A 155 -23.98 9.74 18.99
C GLU A 155 -23.68 8.25 18.73
N THR A 156 -23.84 7.77 17.50
CA THR A 156 -23.69 6.36 17.12
C THR A 156 -22.35 6.05 16.47
N LEU A 157 -21.93 6.88 15.51
CA LEU A 157 -20.67 6.69 14.77
C LEU A 157 -20.17 8.01 14.23
N SER A 158 -18.95 8.41 14.59
CA SER A 158 -18.32 9.58 13.97
C SER A 158 -17.63 9.25 12.64
N LEU A 159 -17.40 10.28 11.82
CA LEU A 159 -16.56 10.13 10.61
C LEU A 159 -15.13 9.68 10.98
N ASP A 160 -14.60 10.19 12.08
CA ASP A 160 -13.25 9.83 12.55
C ASP A 160 -13.18 8.35 12.93
N ASP A 161 -14.20 7.80 13.59
CA ASP A 161 -14.30 6.37 13.90
C ASP A 161 -14.30 5.51 12.62
N PHE A 162 -15.07 5.94 11.61
CA PHE A 162 -15.10 5.27 10.32
C PHE A 162 -13.73 5.31 9.61
N LEU A 163 -13.05 6.45 9.62
CA LEU A 163 -11.72 6.60 9.04
C LEU A 163 -10.67 5.78 9.81
N LEU A 164 -10.73 5.76 11.15
CA LEU A 164 -9.85 4.96 12.01
C LEU A 164 -10.03 3.46 11.77
N TYR A 165 -11.27 2.99 11.55
CA TYR A 165 -11.52 1.61 11.11
C TYR A 165 -10.77 1.30 9.81
N TRP A 166 -10.88 2.16 8.80
CA TRP A 166 -10.18 1.95 7.53
C TRP A 166 -8.66 1.98 7.70
N VAL A 167 -8.13 2.92 8.46
CA VAL A 167 -6.69 2.98 8.78
C VAL A 167 -6.26 1.67 9.45
N SER A 168 -7.00 1.17 10.44
CA SER A 168 -6.71 -0.11 11.11
C SER A 168 -6.70 -1.30 10.13
N LYS A 169 -7.65 -1.36 9.18
CA LYS A 169 -7.66 -2.39 8.12
C LYS A 169 -6.45 -2.28 7.20
N TYR A 170 -6.10 -1.07 6.75
CA TYR A 170 -4.92 -0.85 5.92
C TYR A 170 -3.63 -1.24 6.65
N GLU A 171 -3.49 -0.89 7.93
CA GLU A 171 -2.32 -1.23 8.73
C GLU A 171 -2.20 -2.75 8.95
N THR A 172 -3.32 -3.43 9.19
CA THR A 172 -3.36 -4.89 9.32
C THR A 172 -2.89 -5.59 8.04
N ILE A 173 -3.43 -5.17 6.90
CA ILE A 173 -3.02 -5.67 5.58
C ILE A 173 -1.54 -5.38 5.33
N HIS A 174 -1.08 -4.17 5.65
CA HIS A 174 0.30 -3.77 5.43
C HIS A 174 1.28 -4.58 6.28
N LYS A 175 0.96 -4.82 7.55
CA LYS A 175 1.75 -5.65 8.47
C LYS A 175 1.88 -7.09 7.95
N MET A 176 0.78 -7.67 7.46
CA MET A 176 0.77 -9.00 6.85
C MET A 176 1.64 -9.04 5.59
N LEU A 177 1.47 -8.11 4.65
CA LEU A 177 2.29 -8.04 3.43
C LEU A 177 3.78 -7.83 3.75
N TYR A 178 4.09 -7.08 4.79
CA TYR A 178 5.46 -6.90 5.26
C TYR A 178 6.06 -8.22 5.75
N ALA A 179 5.34 -8.98 6.59
CA ALA A 179 5.79 -10.29 7.06
C ALA A 179 6.07 -11.24 5.89
N ARG A 180 5.14 -11.34 4.94
CA ARG A 180 5.32 -12.16 3.72
C ARG A 180 6.51 -11.69 2.88
N SER A 181 6.76 -10.38 2.80
CA SER A 181 7.92 -9.84 2.08
C SER A 181 9.26 -10.25 2.70
N LEU A 182 9.30 -10.39 4.03
CA LEU A 182 10.49 -10.89 4.72
C LEU A 182 10.67 -12.39 4.48
N GLU A 183 9.59 -13.16 4.51
CA GLU A 183 9.60 -14.61 4.26
C GLU A 183 10.03 -14.95 2.83
N SER A 184 9.51 -14.23 1.83
CA SER A 184 9.82 -14.48 0.42
C SER A 184 11.12 -13.83 -0.07
N GLY A 185 11.66 -12.89 0.71
CA GLY A 185 12.79 -12.04 0.30
C GLY A 185 12.46 -11.09 -0.86
N LYS A 186 11.19 -10.99 -1.26
CA LYS A 186 10.69 -10.14 -2.34
C LYS A 186 9.61 -9.21 -1.83
N LEU A 187 9.40 -8.09 -2.52
CA LEU A 187 8.36 -7.17 -2.12
C LEU A 187 6.98 -7.74 -2.48
N GLU A 188 6.18 -8.05 -1.48
CA GLU A 188 4.83 -8.56 -1.66
C GLU A 188 3.82 -7.41 -1.89
N TYR A 189 2.90 -7.69 -2.81
CA TYR A 189 1.80 -6.82 -3.18
C TYR A 189 0.48 -7.56 -2.95
N ALA A 190 -0.60 -6.80 -2.79
CA ALA A 190 -1.93 -7.37 -2.77
C ALA A 190 -2.63 -7.09 -4.10
N ASN A 191 -3.37 -8.08 -4.59
CA ASN A 191 -4.40 -7.87 -5.59
C ASN A 191 -5.63 -7.26 -4.91
N LEU A 192 -6.34 -6.39 -5.64
CA LEU A 192 -7.63 -5.88 -5.22
C LEU A 192 -8.70 -6.47 -6.14
N ARG A 193 -9.62 -7.25 -5.56
CA ARG A 193 -10.81 -7.73 -6.26
C ARG A 193 -12.02 -6.97 -5.72
N CYS A 194 -12.70 -6.24 -6.58
CA CYS A 194 -13.90 -5.50 -6.21
C CYS A 194 -15.10 -6.06 -6.97
N THR A 195 -16.10 -6.54 -6.24
CA THR A 195 -17.37 -7.00 -6.80
C THR A 195 -18.34 -5.82 -6.88
N LEU A 196 -18.82 -5.56 -8.10
CA LEU A 196 -19.79 -4.51 -8.42
C LEU A 196 -21.13 -5.09 -8.91
N LYS A 197 -21.31 -6.40 -8.79
CA LYS A 197 -22.49 -7.11 -9.27
C LYS A 197 -23.70 -6.62 -8.47
N ASP A 198 -24.83 -6.32 -9.10
CA ASP A 198 -26.05 -5.89 -8.39
C ASP A 198 -25.91 -4.59 -7.57
N LEU A 199 -24.89 -3.78 -7.88
CA LEU A 199 -24.69 -2.46 -7.29
C LEU A 199 -25.91 -1.57 -7.59
N ARG A 200 -26.47 -0.94 -6.56
CA ARG A 200 -27.70 -0.16 -6.67
C ARG A 200 -27.37 1.33 -6.69
N LEU A 201 -28.14 2.12 -7.47
CA LEU A 201 -28.06 3.58 -7.43
C LEU A 201 -28.23 4.13 -6.01
N SER A 202 -29.05 3.46 -5.19
CA SER A 202 -29.31 3.81 -3.80
C SER A 202 -28.09 3.71 -2.89
N GLN A 203 -27.03 3.02 -3.32
CA GLN A 203 -25.77 2.92 -2.58
C GLN A 203 -24.88 4.16 -2.78
N PHE A 204 -25.14 4.96 -3.82
CA PHE A 204 -24.45 6.23 -4.02
C PHE A 204 -25.21 7.34 -3.31
N SER A 205 -24.48 8.19 -2.58
CA SER A 205 -25.04 9.46 -2.09
C SER A 205 -25.53 10.30 -3.27
N ARG A 206 -26.61 11.07 -3.09
CA ARG A 206 -27.10 12.03 -4.10
C ARG A 206 -26.00 13.02 -4.52
N SER A 207 -25.02 13.30 -3.65
CA SER A 207 -23.88 14.16 -3.97
C SER A 207 -22.90 13.55 -4.99
N PHE A 208 -22.94 12.23 -5.21
CA PHE A 208 -22.16 11.54 -6.25
C PHE A 208 -22.90 11.41 -7.60
N VAL A 209 -24.21 11.57 -7.59
CA VAL A 209 -25.08 11.46 -8.78
C VAL A 209 -25.73 12.82 -9.03
N ASN A 210 -24.91 13.81 -9.40
CA ASN A 210 -25.48 14.96 -10.09
C ASN A 210 -25.85 14.48 -11.49
N GLU A 211 -27.14 14.54 -11.85
CA GLU A 211 -27.56 14.42 -13.24
C GLU A 211 -26.69 15.36 -14.07
N VAL A 212 -25.92 14.82 -15.00
CA VAL A 212 -25.39 15.61 -16.11
C VAL A 212 -26.62 16.00 -16.91
N ARG A 213 -27.23 17.14 -16.56
CA ARG A 213 -28.24 17.76 -17.40
C ARG A 213 -27.53 18.14 -18.68
N HIS A 214 -27.74 17.34 -19.72
CA HIS A 214 -27.56 17.82 -21.08
C HIS A 214 -28.57 18.95 -21.23
N GLU A 215 -28.12 20.20 -21.06
CA GLU A 215 -28.79 21.32 -21.68
C GLU A 215 -28.74 21.06 -23.18
N GLU A 216 -29.83 20.50 -23.72
CA GLU A 216 -30.13 20.66 -25.13
C GLU A 216 -30.21 22.16 -25.37
N ARG A 217 -29.14 22.74 -25.91
CA ARG A 217 -29.23 24.00 -26.63
C ARG A 217 -30.26 23.77 -27.72
N SER A 218 -31.48 24.26 -27.50
CA SER A 218 -32.36 24.58 -28.61
C SER A 218 -31.68 25.67 -29.40
N ASP A 219 -31.02 25.29 -30.50
CA ASP A 219 -30.66 26.24 -31.54
C ASP A 219 -31.99 26.73 -32.14
N ASP A 220 -32.49 27.82 -31.56
CA ASP A 220 -33.58 28.61 -32.11
C ASP A 220 -33.04 29.28 -33.38
N VAL A 221 -33.11 28.55 -34.49
CA VAL A 221 -32.94 29.10 -35.84
C VAL A 221 -34.23 29.84 -36.17
N THR A 222 -34.25 31.13 -35.86
CA THR A 222 -35.21 32.05 -36.45
C THR A 222 -34.66 32.50 -37.81
N THR A 223 -35.36 32.05 -38.85
CA THR A 223 -35.32 32.57 -40.23
C THR A 223 -35.68 34.04 -40.32
#